data_AF-A0A9L0TBE7-F1
#
_entry.id   AF-A0A9L0TBE7-F1
#
_cell.length_a   1.000
_cell.length_b   1.000
_cell.length_c   1.000
_cell.angle_alpha   90.00
_cell.angle_beta   90.00
_cell.angle_gamma   90.00
#
_symmetry.space_group_name_H-M   'P 1'
#
loop_
_entity.id
_entity.type
_entity.pdbx_description
1 polymer ?
#
loop_
_entity_poly.entity_id
_entity_poly.type
_entity_poly.pdbx_seq_one_letter_code
_entity_poly.pdbx_strand_id
1 'polypeptide(L)'
;MGAPPGLQADCEALLSRFQETDSVRFEDFTELWRSMKFATIFCGRMRNLEKNTFTKEALALAWRYFLPPYTFQIRVGALYLLYGLYNTQLCQPKQKIRVALKDWDEILKFQQDLINAQHFDAAYIFRKLRLDKAFHFTAMPKLLSYRMKKKIQRAEVTEEFKDPNDRVMKLITSDVLEEMLNVHDHYQNMKHIISADKSNPDKALSLIKDDFFDNIKNIVLEHQQWHKDRKNPSLKSKVKDGEEKREGNSQESERCERAESLAKIKSKAFSVVVQASKSRRHRQVKLDSSDSDSASGQGQIKATRKKRSQDTLKSAGRKMSSRNRGVELLSQRIYSFDIFMLPNFPSERL
;
A
#
# COMPACT_ATOMS: atom_id res chain seq x y z
N MET A 1 8.94 9.07 -3.79
CA MET A 1 8.24 10.07 -4.61
C MET A 1 6.74 9.82 -4.45
N GLY A 2 5.89 10.81 -4.70
CA GLY A 2 4.46 10.53 -4.95
C GLY A 2 4.32 9.88 -6.32
N ALA A 3 3.24 9.14 -6.57
CA ALA A 3 2.99 8.64 -7.92
C ALA A 3 2.91 9.83 -8.89
N PRO A 4 3.35 9.70 -10.16
CA PRO A 4 3.14 10.74 -11.16
C PRO A 4 1.64 11.07 -11.25
N PRO A 5 1.24 12.36 -11.25
CA PRO A 5 -0.19 12.73 -11.25
C PRO A 5 -1.01 12.05 -12.35
N GLY A 6 -0.42 11.88 -13.55
CA GLY A 6 -1.07 11.15 -14.65
C GLY A 6 -1.29 9.67 -14.37
N LEU A 7 -0.33 8.99 -13.72
CA LEU A 7 -0.48 7.58 -13.34
C LEU A 7 -1.60 7.38 -12.31
N GLN A 8 -1.72 8.32 -11.37
CA GLN A 8 -2.82 8.28 -10.41
C GLN A 8 -4.17 8.46 -11.10
N ALA A 9 -4.29 9.49 -11.95
CA ALA A 9 -5.51 9.73 -12.71
C ALA A 9 -5.91 8.54 -13.60
N ASP A 10 -4.96 7.90 -14.28
CA ASP A 10 -5.23 6.73 -15.11
C ASP A 10 -5.74 5.53 -14.29
N CYS A 11 -5.10 5.24 -13.15
CA CYS A 11 -5.53 4.17 -12.25
C CYS A 11 -6.91 4.45 -11.65
N GLU A 12 -7.15 5.68 -11.20
CA GLU A 12 -8.44 6.09 -10.64
C GLU A 12 -9.53 6.04 -11.71
N ALA A 13 -9.28 6.53 -12.93
CA ALA A 13 -10.23 6.45 -14.04
C ALA A 13 -10.62 5.00 -14.39
N LEU A 14 -9.64 4.06 -14.38
CA LEU A 14 -9.91 2.65 -14.60
C LEU A 14 -10.79 2.06 -13.47
N LEU A 15 -10.46 2.37 -12.21
CA LEU A 15 -11.20 1.89 -11.05
C LEU A 15 -12.60 2.50 -10.96
N SER A 16 -12.78 3.77 -11.28
CA SER A 16 -14.09 4.44 -11.34
C SER A 16 -14.98 3.78 -12.40
N ARG A 17 -14.47 3.55 -13.61
CA ARG A 17 -15.22 2.84 -14.65
C ARG A 17 -15.56 1.41 -14.24
N PHE A 18 -14.65 0.74 -13.54
CA PHE A 18 -14.93 -0.60 -13.02
C PHE A 18 -16.03 -0.56 -11.97
N GLN A 19 -16.02 0.43 -11.08
CA GLN A 19 -17.08 0.65 -10.10
C GLN A 19 -18.44 0.84 -10.79
N GLU A 20 -18.51 1.63 -11.86
CA GLU A 20 -19.74 1.87 -12.66
C GLU A 20 -20.31 0.62 -13.32
N THR A 21 -19.53 -0.46 -13.49
CA THR A 21 -20.06 -1.72 -14.04
C THR A 21 -20.96 -2.49 -13.07
N ASP A 22 -20.96 -2.12 -11.78
CA ASP A 22 -21.57 -2.88 -10.68
C ASP A 22 -21.19 -4.37 -10.65
N SER A 23 -20.06 -4.72 -11.29
CA SER A 23 -19.50 -6.07 -11.34
C SER A 23 -18.18 -6.16 -10.61
N VAL A 24 -17.88 -7.36 -10.13
CA VAL A 24 -16.60 -7.75 -9.52
C VAL A 24 -15.86 -8.80 -10.34
N ARG A 25 -16.37 -9.15 -11.53
CA ARG A 25 -15.79 -10.20 -12.38
C ARG A 25 -14.53 -9.73 -13.08
N PHE A 26 -13.59 -10.64 -13.23
CA PHE A 26 -12.34 -10.36 -13.93
C PHE A 26 -12.57 -10.04 -15.41
N GLU A 27 -13.55 -10.68 -16.05
CA GLU A 27 -13.89 -10.47 -17.46
C GLU A 27 -14.18 -9.00 -17.77
N ASP A 28 -15.11 -8.38 -17.04
CA ASP A 28 -15.50 -6.98 -17.18
C ASP A 28 -14.30 -6.05 -16.95
N PHE A 29 -13.48 -6.34 -15.93
CA PHE A 29 -12.25 -5.61 -15.69
C PHE A 29 -11.29 -5.68 -16.88
N THR A 30 -11.14 -6.87 -17.49
CA THR A 30 -10.23 -7.03 -18.65
C THR A 30 -10.73 -6.29 -19.88
N GLU A 31 -12.05 -6.17 -20.06
CA GLU A 31 -12.64 -5.38 -21.14
C GLU A 31 -12.28 -3.90 -20.98
N LEU A 32 -12.45 -3.35 -19.78
CA LEU A 32 -12.02 -1.99 -19.45
C LEU A 32 -10.51 -1.79 -19.63
N TRP A 33 -9.70 -2.75 -19.18
CA TRP A 33 -8.25 -2.73 -19.36
C TRP A 33 -7.85 -2.63 -20.85
N ARG A 34 -8.53 -3.39 -21.71
CA ARG A 34 -8.30 -3.39 -23.17
C ARG A 34 -8.80 -2.10 -23.81
N SER A 35 -10.01 -1.66 -23.49
CA SER A 35 -10.63 -0.47 -24.07
C SER A 35 -9.80 0.79 -23.76
N MET A 36 -9.26 0.88 -22.54
CA MET A 36 -8.34 1.95 -22.12
C MET A 36 -6.91 1.76 -22.62
N LYS A 37 -6.60 0.63 -23.28
CA LYS A 37 -5.24 0.24 -23.70
C LYS A 37 -4.24 0.33 -22.54
N PHE A 38 -4.67 -0.04 -21.34
CA PHE A 38 -3.94 0.25 -20.09
C PHE A 38 -2.57 -0.46 -20.03
N ALA A 39 -2.40 -1.59 -20.73
CA ALA A 39 -1.10 -2.24 -20.91
C ALA A 39 0.00 -1.31 -21.49
N THR A 40 -0.39 -0.23 -22.18
CA THR A 40 0.54 0.72 -22.78
C THR A 40 1.16 1.71 -21.78
N ILE A 41 0.76 1.65 -20.50
CA ILE A 41 1.29 2.50 -19.42
C ILE A 41 2.82 2.42 -19.25
N PHE A 42 3.42 1.29 -19.64
CA PHE A 42 4.88 1.09 -19.62
C PHE A 42 5.58 1.44 -20.94
N CYS A 43 4.85 1.81 -21.99
CA CYS A 43 5.39 2.01 -23.34
C CYS A 43 6.05 3.38 -23.58
N GLY A 44 6.26 4.17 -22.53
CA GLY A 44 7.02 5.41 -22.60
C GLY A 44 8.50 5.21 -22.94
N ARG A 45 9.14 6.23 -23.55
CA ARG A 45 10.60 6.26 -23.73
C ARG A 45 11.29 6.53 -22.39
N MET A 46 11.44 5.49 -21.58
CA MET A 46 12.10 5.56 -20.27
C MET A 46 13.42 4.80 -20.26
N ARG A 47 14.41 5.30 -19.51
CA ARG A 47 15.63 4.55 -19.19
C ARG A 47 15.29 3.39 -18.25
N ASN A 48 16.13 2.36 -18.17
CA ASN A 48 15.84 1.18 -17.34
C ASN A 48 15.64 1.50 -15.85
N LEU A 49 16.40 2.44 -15.29
CA LEU A 49 16.23 2.89 -13.91
C LEU A 49 14.90 3.61 -13.69
N GLU A 50 14.48 4.43 -14.67
CA GLU A 50 13.19 5.12 -14.65
C GLU A 50 12.05 4.11 -14.75
N LYS A 51 12.13 3.11 -15.64
CA LYS A 51 11.16 2.01 -15.74
C LYS A 51 10.98 1.26 -14.43
N ASN A 52 12.08 0.94 -13.77
CA ASN A 52 12.05 0.26 -12.46
C ASN A 52 11.39 1.13 -11.40
N THR A 53 11.69 2.43 -11.40
CA THR A 53 11.12 3.39 -10.44
C THR A 53 9.62 3.56 -10.67
N PHE A 54 9.23 3.80 -11.93
CA PHE A 54 7.85 3.90 -12.37
C PHE A 54 7.04 2.65 -12.02
N THR A 55 7.56 1.46 -12.32
CA THR A 55 6.86 0.20 -12.02
C THR A 55 6.67 0.01 -10.52
N LYS A 56 7.67 0.34 -9.69
CA LYS A 56 7.52 0.30 -8.23
C LYS A 56 6.45 1.27 -7.74
N GLU A 57 6.37 2.46 -8.35
CA GLU A 57 5.36 3.46 -8.01
C GLU A 57 3.95 3.03 -8.44
N ALA A 58 3.79 2.45 -9.64
CA ALA A 58 2.52 1.91 -10.12
C ALA A 58 2.00 0.78 -9.22
N LEU A 59 2.86 -0.19 -8.88
CA LEU A 59 2.49 -1.28 -7.97
C LEU A 59 2.18 -0.76 -6.57
N ALA A 60 2.96 0.20 -6.05
CA ALA A 60 2.70 0.80 -4.75
C ALA A 60 1.42 1.64 -4.72
N LEU A 61 1.06 2.28 -5.84
CA LEU A 61 -0.19 3.01 -5.98
C LEU A 61 -1.39 2.06 -6.00
N ALA A 62 -1.37 1.04 -6.87
CA ALA A 62 -2.42 0.02 -6.93
C ALA A 62 -2.61 -0.69 -5.58
N TRP A 63 -1.50 -0.97 -4.88
CA TRP A 63 -1.52 -1.53 -3.53
C TRP A 63 -2.29 -0.68 -2.51
N ARG A 64 -2.31 0.65 -2.66
CA ARG A 64 -3.08 1.52 -1.75
C ARG A 64 -4.57 1.26 -1.88
N TYR A 65 -5.09 1.12 -3.11
CA TYR A 65 -6.51 0.86 -3.37
C TYR A 65 -6.96 -0.53 -2.94
N PHE A 66 -6.03 -1.49 -2.82
CA PHE A 66 -6.32 -2.84 -2.36
C PHE A 66 -6.61 -2.94 -0.85
N LEU A 67 -6.15 -1.96 -0.06
CA LEU A 67 -6.30 -1.95 1.39
C LEU A 67 -7.54 -1.14 1.83
N PRO A 68 -8.10 -1.39 3.04
CA PRO A 68 -9.12 -0.53 3.62
C PRO A 68 -8.67 0.95 3.66
N PRO A 69 -9.61 1.92 3.55
CA PRO A 69 -11.06 1.81 3.73
C PRO A 69 -11.90 1.72 2.44
N TYR A 70 -11.30 1.32 1.30
CA TYR A 70 -12.02 1.27 0.03
C TYR A 70 -13.06 0.15 -0.02
N THR A 71 -14.09 0.33 -0.86
CA THR A 71 -15.17 -0.65 -1.05
C THR A 71 -14.64 -2.01 -1.51
N PHE A 72 -15.43 -3.05 -1.29
CA PHE A 72 -15.10 -4.40 -1.75
C PHE A 72 -14.78 -4.44 -3.26
N GLN A 73 -15.62 -3.81 -4.08
CA GLN A 73 -15.43 -3.76 -5.54
C GLN A 73 -14.14 -3.03 -5.94
N ILE A 74 -13.82 -1.89 -5.30
CA ILE A 74 -12.56 -1.19 -5.56
C ILE A 74 -11.35 -2.03 -5.15
N ARG A 75 -11.42 -2.74 -4.02
CA ARG A 75 -10.35 -3.64 -3.59
C ARG A 75 -10.16 -4.80 -4.57
N VAL A 76 -11.24 -5.37 -5.10
CA VAL A 76 -11.18 -6.39 -6.17
C VAL A 76 -10.56 -5.80 -7.44
N GLY A 77 -11.01 -4.64 -7.89
CA GLY A 77 -10.43 -3.94 -9.05
C GLY A 77 -8.94 -3.63 -8.85
N ALA A 78 -8.53 -3.24 -7.64
CA ALA A 78 -7.13 -3.00 -7.31
C ALA A 78 -6.29 -4.27 -7.34
N LEU A 79 -6.85 -5.41 -6.94
CA LEU A 79 -6.21 -6.72 -7.08
C LEU A 79 -5.98 -7.08 -8.57
N TYR A 80 -6.99 -6.85 -9.42
CA TYR A 80 -6.86 -7.03 -10.86
C TYR A 80 -5.85 -6.07 -11.49
N LEU A 81 -5.84 -4.81 -11.04
CA LEU A 81 -4.86 -3.80 -11.44
C LEU A 81 -3.43 -4.23 -11.06
N LEU A 82 -3.21 -4.74 -9.85
CA LEU A 82 -1.92 -5.30 -9.42
C LEU A 82 -1.48 -6.46 -10.32
N TYR A 83 -2.40 -7.36 -10.66
CA TYR A 83 -2.14 -8.47 -11.57
C TYR A 83 -1.77 -8.01 -12.97
N GLY A 84 -2.53 -7.07 -13.54
CA GLY A 84 -2.27 -6.48 -14.84
C GLY A 84 -0.91 -5.78 -14.89
N LEU A 85 -0.62 -4.90 -13.93
CA LEU A 85 0.64 -4.17 -13.84
C LEU A 85 1.84 -5.11 -13.66
N TYR A 86 1.72 -6.12 -12.79
CA TYR A 86 2.81 -7.08 -12.54
C TYR A 86 3.15 -7.91 -13.77
N ASN A 87 2.17 -8.25 -14.61
CA ASN A 87 2.38 -9.08 -15.79
C ASN A 87 2.72 -8.30 -17.07
N THR A 88 2.28 -7.05 -17.17
CA THR A 88 2.57 -6.18 -18.32
C THR A 88 3.84 -5.34 -18.16
N GLN A 89 4.44 -5.28 -16.96
CA GLN A 89 5.69 -4.56 -16.74
C GLN A 89 6.81 -4.99 -17.71
N LEU A 90 7.62 -4.02 -18.11
CA LEU A 90 8.75 -4.24 -19.03
C LEU A 90 10.10 -4.38 -18.30
N CYS A 91 10.08 -4.52 -16.97
CA CYS A 91 11.29 -4.62 -16.15
C CYS A 91 11.86 -6.04 -16.16
N GLN A 92 13.19 -6.14 -16.28
CA GLN A 92 13.93 -7.38 -16.11
C GLN A 92 15.07 -7.16 -15.11
N PRO A 93 15.08 -7.84 -13.95
CA PRO A 93 14.03 -8.73 -13.43
C PRO A 93 12.72 -8.00 -13.11
N LYS A 94 11.60 -8.74 -13.03
CA LYS A 94 10.30 -8.19 -12.64
C LYS A 94 10.38 -7.53 -11.27
N GLN A 95 9.83 -6.33 -11.15
CA GLN A 95 9.62 -5.64 -9.88
C GLN A 95 8.47 -6.31 -9.12
N LYS A 96 8.68 -6.49 -7.81
CA LYS A 96 7.75 -7.14 -6.89
C LYS A 96 6.88 -6.11 -6.18
N ILE A 97 5.67 -6.55 -5.80
CA ILE A 97 4.72 -5.78 -5.01
C ILE A 97 5.23 -5.76 -3.57
N ARG A 98 5.50 -4.57 -3.02
CA ARG A 98 5.97 -4.42 -1.64
C ARG A 98 4.78 -4.50 -0.68
N VAL A 99 4.82 -5.46 0.23
CA VAL A 99 3.77 -5.71 1.21
C VAL A 99 4.32 -5.44 2.59
N ALA A 100 3.61 -4.65 3.41
CA ALA A 100 3.95 -4.51 4.81
C ALA A 100 3.42 -5.72 5.57
N LEU A 101 4.23 -6.32 6.45
CA LEU A 101 3.80 -7.53 7.16
C LEU A 101 2.55 -7.28 8.03
N LYS A 102 2.42 -6.07 8.59
CA LYS A 102 1.24 -5.65 9.39
C LYS A 102 -0.08 -5.67 8.61
N ASP A 103 -0.03 -5.57 7.28
CA ASP A 103 -1.23 -5.52 6.44
C ASP A 103 -1.63 -6.93 5.99
N TRP A 104 -0.81 -7.96 6.27
CA TRP A 104 -1.01 -9.31 5.74
C TRP A 104 -2.25 -10.01 6.28
N ASP A 105 -2.56 -9.85 7.57
CA ASP A 105 -3.75 -10.45 8.17
C ASP A 105 -5.05 -9.92 7.54
N GLU A 106 -5.08 -8.62 7.22
CA GLU A 106 -6.20 -7.99 6.51
C GLU A 106 -6.37 -8.56 5.08
N ILE A 107 -5.27 -8.93 4.45
CA ILE A 107 -5.29 -9.51 3.10
C ILE A 107 -5.78 -10.94 3.13
N LEU A 108 -5.41 -11.72 4.14
CA LEU A 108 -5.91 -13.08 4.32
C LEU A 108 -7.41 -13.08 4.63
N LYS A 109 -7.89 -12.13 5.45
CA LYS A 109 -9.34 -11.92 5.65
C LYS A 109 -10.04 -11.58 4.35
N PHE A 110 -9.51 -10.65 3.57
CA PHE A 110 -10.07 -10.30 2.26
C PHE A 110 -10.10 -11.49 1.30
N GLN A 111 -9.05 -12.34 1.29
CA GLN A 111 -9.06 -13.58 0.50
C GLN A 111 -10.20 -14.50 0.94
N GLN A 112 -10.43 -14.63 2.25
CA GLN A 112 -11.54 -15.43 2.77
C GLN A 112 -12.89 -14.84 2.35
N ASP A 113 -13.04 -13.51 2.39
CA ASP A 113 -14.25 -12.82 1.93
C ASP A 113 -14.55 -13.11 0.45
N LEU A 114 -13.52 -13.10 -0.40
CA LEU A 114 -13.66 -13.47 -1.82
C LEU A 114 -14.16 -14.90 -2.01
N ILE A 115 -13.64 -15.84 -1.22
CA ILE A 115 -14.05 -17.26 -1.27
C ILE A 115 -15.49 -17.42 -0.78
N ASN A 116 -15.82 -16.79 0.35
CA ASN A 116 -17.16 -16.84 0.94
C ASN A 116 -18.22 -16.24 0.01
N ALA A 117 -17.89 -15.14 -0.67
CA ALA A 117 -18.73 -14.51 -1.68
C ALA A 117 -18.68 -15.19 -3.06
N GLN A 118 -17.98 -16.32 -3.19
CA GLN A 118 -17.86 -17.11 -4.42
C GLN A 118 -17.24 -16.37 -5.62
N HIS A 119 -16.42 -15.34 -5.37
CA HIS A 119 -15.63 -14.64 -6.39
C HIS A 119 -14.30 -15.36 -6.63
N PHE A 120 -14.40 -16.57 -7.19
CA PHE A 120 -13.26 -17.48 -7.37
C PHE A 120 -12.20 -16.99 -8.37
N ASP A 121 -12.59 -16.17 -9.34
CA ASP A 121 -11.68 -15.51 -10.28
C ASP A 121 -10.73 -14.54 -9.56
N ALA A 122 -11.25 -13.71 -8.66
CA ALA A 122 -10.44 -12.85 -7.80
C ALA A 122 -9.55 -13.65 -6.85
N ALA A 123 -10.10 -14.68 -6.20
CA ALA A 123 -9.32 -15.57 -5.34
C ALA A 123 -8.19 -16.27 -6.11
N TYR A 124 -8.47 -16.72 -7.34
CA TYR A 124 -7.48 -17.32 -8.24
C TYR A 124 -6.38 -16.33 -8.59
N ILE A 125 -6.70 -15.09 -8.94
CA ILE A 125 -5.71 -14.05 -9.26
C ILE A 125 -4.78 -13.78 -8.08
N PHE A 126 -5.33 -13.67 -6.86
CA PHE A 126 -4.52 -13.54 -5.65
C PHE A 126 -3.58 -14.74 -5.47
N ARG A 127 -4.10 -15.97 -5.62
CA ARG A 127 -3.31 -17.20 -5.56
C ARG A 127 -2.21 -17.22 -6.63
N LYS A 128 -2.53 -16.79 -7.86
CA LYS A 128 -1.60 -16.73 -8.99
C LYS A 128 -0.44 -15.78 -8.70
N LEU A 129 -0.70 -14.58 -8.17
CA LEU A 129 0.34 -13.65 -7.73
C LEU A 129 1.27 -14.24 -6.65
N ARG A 130 0.73 -15.05 -5.73
CA ARG A 130 1.54 -15.77 -4.74
C ARG A 130 2.45 -16.81 -5.39
N LEU A 131 1.90 -17.65 -6.27
CA LEU A 131 2.66 -18.68 -6.99
C LEU A 131 3.78 -18.09 -7.85
N ASP A 132 3.51 -16.97 -8.51
CA ASP A 132 4.48 -16.25 -9.33
C ASP A 132 5.52 -15.47 -8.47
N LYS A 133 5.46 -15.61 -7.13
CA LYS A 133 6.35 -14.94 -6.16
C LYS A 133 6.38 -13.41 -6.36
N ALA A 134 5.22 -12.83 -6.70
CA ALA A 134 5.06 -11.42 -7.01
C ALA A 134 5.21 -10.52 -5.78
N PHE A 135 4.94 -11.03 -4.57
CA PHE A 135 5.03 -10.27 -3.33
C PHE A 135 6.45 -10.24 -2.76
N HIS A 136 6.82 -9.09 -2.22
CA HIS A 136 8.03 -8.85 -1.45
C HIS A 136 7.64 -8.29 -0.08
N PHE A 137 7.74 -9.14 0.94
CA PHE A 137 7.42 -8.79 2.31
C PHE A 137 8.48 -7.85 2.90
N THR A 138 8.01 -6.77 3.51
CA THR A 138 8.82 -5.65 3.98
C THR A 138 8.28 -5.12 5.30
N ALA A 139 9.12 -4.44 6.08
CA ALA A 139 8.66 -3.77 7.30
C ALA A 139 7.76 -2.56 6.99
N MET A 140 8.03 -1.86 5.89
CA MET A 140 7.27 -0.69 5.44
C MET A 140 7.00 -0.77 3.93
N PRO A 141 5.77 -0.45 3.50
CA PRO A 141 5.38 -0.55 2.09
C PRO A 141 6.16 0.47 1.24
N LYS A 142 6.34 1.68 1.78
CA LYS A 142 7.17 2.73 1.17
C LYS A 142 8.63 2.58 1.60
N LEU A 143 9.55 2.71 0.63
CA LEU A 143 10.98 2.71 0.92
C LEU A 143 11.34 3.93 1.76
N LEU A 144 11.96 3.69 2.92
CA LEU A 144 12.50 4.74 3.77
C LEU A 144 13.92 5.07 3.33
N SER A 145 14.21 6.36 3.16
CA SER A 145 15.56 6.86 2.89
C SER A 145 16.07 7.64 4.10
N TYR A 146 17.21 7.22 4.66
CA TYR A 146 17.90 7.97 5.70
C TYR A 146 18.33 9.35 5.16
N ARG A 147 18.13 10.43 5.95
CA ARG A 147 18.49 11.85 5.67
C ARG A 147 17.53 12.74 4.88
N MET A 148 16.30 12.32 4.58
CA MET A 148 15.28 13.26 4.11
C MET A 148 14.17 13.42 5.15
N LYS A 149 14.13 14.57 5.84
CA LYS A 149 12.91 15.04 6.53
C LYS A 149 11.86 15.41 5.47
N LYS A 150 11.38 14.42 4.72
CA LYS A 150 10.22 14.61 3.85
C LYS A 150 9.00 14.50 4.75
N LYS A 151 8.16 15.54 4.74
CA LYS A 151 6.78 15.41 5.24
C LYS A 151 6.21 14.17 4.56
N ILE A 152 5.86 13.16 5.36
CA ILE A 152 5.05 12.04 4.88
C ILE A 152 3.74 12.70 4.50
N GLN A 153 3.59 13.07 3.23
CA GLN A 153 2.28 13.40 2.70
C GLN A 153 1.45 12.15 2.96
N ARG A 154 0.49 12.27 3.88
CA ARG A 154 -0.56 11.27 4.00
C ARG A 154 -1.13 11.17 2.61
N ALA A 155 -1.06 9.95 2.08
CA ALA A 155 -1.77 9.56 0.88
C ALA A 155 -3.19 10.12 1.00
N GLU A 156 -3.55 11.09 0.15
CA GLU A 156 -4.94 11.50 0.02
C GLU A 156 -5.73 10.24 -0.30
N VAL A 157 -6.76 10.00 0.49
CA VAL A 157 -7.63 8.84 0.35
C VAL A 157 -8.75 9.29 -0.58
N THR A 158 -8.94 8.59 -1.69
CA THR A 158 -9.96 8.92 -2.68
C THR A 158 -11.33 8.64 -2.07
N GLU A 159 -12.01 9.69 -1.61
CA GLU A 159 -13.27 9.57 -0.85
C GLU A 159 -14.38 8.87 -1.65
N GLU A 160 -14.39 9.06 -2.97
CA GLU A 160 -15.34 8.45 -3.92
C GLU A 160 -15.31 6.91 -3.93
N PHE A 161 -14.17 6.33 -3.56
CA PHE A 161 -13.95 4.89 -3.54
C PHE A 161 -14.26 4.24 -2.19
N LYS A 162 -14.60 5.04 -1.18
CA LYS A 162 -15.04 4.49 0.11
C LYS A 162 -16.51 4.13 0.04
N ASP A 163 -16.89 3.15 0.83
CA ASP A 163 -18.31 2.94 1.07
C ASP A 163 -18.86 4.21 1.73
N PRO A 164 -19.99 4.77 1.27
CA PRO A 164 -20.69 5.78 2.02
C PRO A 164 -20.95 5.22 3.40
N ASN A 165 -20.17 5.68 4.36
CA ASN A 165 -20.19 5.37 5.78
C ASN A 165 -21.57 5.64 6.45
N ASP A 166 -22.56 6.04 5.66
CA ASP A 166 -23.83 6.62 6.01
C ASP A 166 -25.01 5.82 5.44
N ARG A 167 -24.82 4.61 4.88
CA ARG A 167 -25.96 3.84 4.31
C ARG A 167 -27.13 3.70 5.29
N VAL A 168 -26.85 3.37 6.55
CA VAL A 168 -27.87 3.26 7.61
C VAL A 168 -28.53 4.61 7.90
N MET A 169 -27.74 5.68 7.94
CA MET A 169 -28.22 7.05 8.20
C MET A 169 -29.00 7.65 7.01
N LYS A 170 -28.67 7.20 5.79
CA LYS A 170 -29.38 7.53 4.56
C LYS A 170 -30.71 6.80 4.46
N LEU A 171 -30.79 5.58 5.00
CA LEU A 171 -32.02 4.78 5.06
C LEU A 171 -32.95 5.25 6.18
N ILE A 172 -32.40 5.58 7.34
CA ILE A 172 -33.16 5.96 8.53
C ILE A 172 -32.98 7.46 8.78
N THR A 173 -33.69 8.26 7.97
CA THR A 173 -33.74 9.72 8.13
C THR A 173 -34.69 10.10 9.28
N SER A 174 -34.60 11.35 9.73
CA SER A 174 -35.51 11.89 10.75
C SER A 174 -36.97 11.75 10.30
N ASP A 175 -37.24 12.03 9.02
CA ASP A 175 -38.58 11.98 8.44
C ASP A 175 -39.14 10.55 8.47
N VAL A 176 -38.33 9.54 8.11
CA VAL A 176 -38.73 8.13 8.15
C VAL A 176 -39.00 7.67 9.58
N LEU A 177 -38.20 8.12 10.56
CA LEU A 177 -38.46 7.82 11.97
C LEU A 177 -39.75 8.48 12.46
N GLU A 178 -40.01 9.72 12.08
CA GLU A 178 -41.24 10.42 12.43
C GLU A 178 -42.47 9.74 11.83
N GLU A 179 -42.41 9.37 10.55
CA GLU A 179 -43.47 8.58 9.90
C GLU A 179 -43.69 7.24 10.59
N MET A 180 -42.61 6.55 10.97
CA MET A 180 -42.72 5.26 11.67
C MET A 180 -43.35 5.42 13.06
N LEU A 181 -43.01 6.49 13.79
CA LEU A 181 -43.63 6.83 15.07
C LEU A 181 -45.13 7.10 14.88
N ASN A 182 -45.51 7.92 13.90
CA ASN A 182 -46.89 8.28 13.62
C ASN A 182 -47.74 7.05 13.26
N VAL A 183 -47.21 6.14 12.44
CA VAL A 183 -47.87 4.88 12.10
C VAL A 183 -48.01 3.98 13.33
N HIS A 184 -46.97 3.89 14.17
CA HIS A 184 -47.01 3.08 15.38
C HIS A 184 -48.04 3.62 16.40
N ASP A 185 -48.07 4.93 16.64
CA ASP A 185 -49.05 5.58 17.52
C ASP A 185 -50.48 5.38 16.99
N HIS A 186 -50.69 5.56 15.69
CA HIS A 186 -51.98 5.31 15.07
C HIS A 186 -52.43 3.85 15.24
N TYR A 187 -51.51 2.90 15.07
CA TYR A 187 -51.77 1.48 15.27
C TYR A 187 -52.15 1.18 16.74
N GLN A 188 -51.41 1.71 17.71
CA GLN A 188 -51.72 1.51 19.13
C GLN A 188 -53.07 2.14 19.52
N ASN A 189 -53.34 3.35 19.04
CA ASN A 189 -54.62 4.04 19.25
C ASN A 189 -55.79 3.22 18.67
N MET A 190 -55.66 2.71 17.44
CA MET A 190 -56.68 1.88 16.82
C MET A 190 -56.88 0.55 17.55
N LYS A 191 -55.79 -0.09 18.01
CA LYS A 191 -55.83 -1.29 18.84
C LYS A 191 -56.63 -1.07 20.13
N HIS A 192 -56.46 0.07 20.79
CA HIS A 192 -57.25 0.43 21.97
C HIS A 192 -58.73 0.68 21.67
N ILE A 193 -59.06 1.26 20.51
CA ILE A 193 -60.46 1.53 20.11
C ILE A 193 -61.21 0.23 19.79
N ILE A 194 -60.56 -0.72 19.13
CA ILE A 194 -61.18 -1.98 18.68
C ILE A 194 -61.31 -2.99 19.82
N SER A 195 -60.46 -2.88 20.85
CA SER A 195 -60.48 -3.80 22.00
C SER A 195 -61.77 -3.61 22.81
N ALA A 196 -62.53 -4.69 22.98
CA ALA A 196 -63.82 -4.68 23.69
C ALA A 196 -63.70 -4.26 25.17
N ASP A 197 -62.52 -4.46 25.77
CA ASP A 197 -62.17 -4.00 27.10
C ASP A 197 -61.06 -2.93 27.00
N LYS A 198 -61.37 -1.69 27.38
CA LYS A 198 -60.42 -0.56 27.34
C LYS A 198 -59.18 -0.77 28.21
N SER A 199 -59.26 -1.69 29.16
CA SER A 199 -58.20 -1.96 30.14
C SER A 199 -57.17 -3.00 29.67
N ASN A 200 -57.52 -3.87 28.72
CA ASN A 200 -56.65 -4.93 28.21
C ASN A 200 -56.80 -5.08 26.69
N PRO A 201 -55.87 -4.51 25.89
CA PRO A 201 -55.94 -4.64 24.45
C PRO A 201 -55.82 -6.10 24.02
N ASP A 202 -56.61 -6.48 23.03
CA ASP A 202 -56.74 -7.88 22.62
C ASP A 202 -55.40 -8.42 22.11
N LYS A 203 -54.91 -9.53 22.70
CA LYS A 203 -53.58 -10.10 22.36
C LYS A 203 -53.48 -10.48 20.89
N ALA A 204 -54.61 -10.84 20.26
CA ALA A 204 -54.69 -11.15 18.83
C ALA A 204 -54.32 -9.96 17.93
N LEU A 205 -54.50 -8.72 18.42
CA LEU A 205 -54.20 -7.50 17.68
C LEU A 205 -52.75 -7.03 17.89
N SER A 206 -51.97 -7.66 18.77
CA SER A 206 -50.60 -7.27 19.12
C SER A 206 -49.55 -7.88 18.18
N LEU A 207 -49.54 -7.41 16.93
CA LEU A 207 -48.62 -7.85 15.87
C LEU A 207 -47.21 -7.26 16.01
N ILE A 208 -47.10 -6.09 16.63
CA ILE A 208 -45.85 -5.36 16.83
C ILE A 208 -45.62 -5.18 18.33
N LYS A 209 -44.36 -5.25 18.78
CA LYS A 209 -44.00 -4.98 20.17
C LYS A 209 -44.15 -3.49 20.48
N ASP A 210 -44.58 -3.17 21.70
CA ASP A 210 -44.80 -1.77 22.11
C ASP A 210 -43.49 -0.95 22.16
N ASP A 211 -42.35 -1.63 22.34
CA ASP A 211 -41.01 -1.03 22.38
C ASP A 211 -40.32 -0.99 21.00
N PHE A 212 -41.03 -1.33 19.92
CA PHE A 212 -40.44 -1.45 18.59
C PHE A 212 -39.75 -0.15 18.13
N PHE A 213 -40.42 0.99 18.30
CA PHE A 213 -39.86 2.28 17.90
C PHE A 213 -38.61 2.64 18.70
N ASP A 214 -38.66 2.49 20.03
CA ASP A 214 -37.53 2.76 20.91
C ASP A 214 -36.35 1.84 20.61
N ASN A 215 -36.60 0.56 20.30
CA ASN A 215 -35.58 -0.38 19.86
C ASN A 215 -34.89 0.07 18.57
N ILE A 216 -35.64 0.47 17.54
CA ILE A 216 -35.05 0.96 16.28
C ILE A 216 -34.25 2.25 16.54
N LYS A 217 -34.81 3.18 17.31
CA LYS A 217 -34.13 4.43 17.67
C LYS A 217 -32.81 4.17 18.41
N ASN A 218 -32.81 3.25 19.36
CA ASN A 218 -31.61 2.86 20.11
C ASN A 218 -30.56 2.23 19.18
N ILE A 219 -30.96 1.31 18.30
CA ILE A 219 -30.06 0.70 17.30
C ILE A 219 -29.41 1.77 16.40
N VAL A 220 -30.19 2.76 15.95
CA VAL A 220 -29.70 3.86 15.12
C VAL A 220 -28.70 4.73 15.89
N LEU A 221 -29.00 5.08 17.14
CA LEU A 221 -28.12 5.86 18.00
C LEU A 221 -26.81 5.11 18.32
N GLU A 222 -26.90 3.80 18.58
CA GLU A 222 -25.74 2.94 18.77
C GLU A 222 -24.87 2.90 17.51
N HIS A 223 -25.48 2.73 16.34
CA HIS A 223 -24.76 2.76 15.06
C HIS A 223 -24.09 4.12 14.82
N GLN A 224 -24.77 5.24 15.13
CA GLN A 224 -24.21 6.59 15.04
C GLN A 224 -23.01 6.77 15.97
N GLN A 225 -23.11 6.26 17.21
CA GLN A 225 -22.06 6.36 18.20
C GLN A 225 -20.84 5.52 17.81
N TRP A 226 -21.05 4.25 17.43
CA TRP A 226 -20.03 3.38 16.87
C TRP A 226 -19.31 4.03 15.69
N HIS A 227 -20.06 4.69 14.81
CA HIS A 227 -19.51 5.37 13.65
C HIS A 227 -18.64 6.59 14.02
N LYS A 228 -19.06 7.39 15.02
CA LYS A 228 -18.25 8.50 15.57
C LYS A 228 -16.96 7.99 16.20
N ASP A 229 -17.03 6.91 16.96
CA ASP A 229 -15.88 6.28 17.64
C ASP A 229 -14.88 5.71 16.62
N ARG A 230 -15.36 5.20 15.48
CA ARG A 230 -14.52 4.79 14.35
C ARG A 230 -13.81 5.94 13.65
N LYS A 231 -14.48 7.09 13.49
CA LYS A 231 -13.89 8.28 12.84
C LYS A 231 -12.86 8.98 13.73
N ASN A 232 -12.99 8.87 15.05
CA ASN A 232 -12.09 9.47 16.03
C ASN A 232 -11.46 8.40 16.93
N PRO A 233 -10.37 7.72 16.50
CA PRO A 233 -9.58 6.89 17.39
C PRO A 233 -8.73 7.78 18.33
N SER A 234 -9.38 8.56 19.20
CA SER A 234 -8.70 9.25 20.31
C SER A 234 -8.79 8.40 21.56
N LEU A 235 -7.65 7.83 21.96
CA LEU A 235 -7.24 7.58 23.36
C LEU A 235 -8.36 7.25 24.38
N LYS A 236 -9.19 6.23 24.13
CA LYS A 236 -10.11 5.70 25.14
C LYS A 236 -10.21 4.18 25.06
N SER A 237 -9.16 3.51 25.54
CA SER A 237 -9.31 2.25 26.28
C SER A 237 -8.07 1.97 27.13
N LYS A 238 -7.91 2.74 28.20
CA LYS A 238 -7.35 2.20 29.43
C LYS A 238 -8.27 2.56 30.59
N VAL A 239 -8.75 1.49 31.22
CA VAL A 239 -9.23 1.37 32.61
C VAL A 239 -10.69 1.67 32.89
N LYS A 240 -11.44 0.60 33.20
CA LYS A 240 -12.12 0.26 34.48
C LYS A 240 -12.87 -1.07 34.26
N ASP A 241 -12.84 -2.12 35.09
CA ASP A 241 -12.33 -2.38 36.44
C ASP A 241 -12.06 -3.91 36.58
N GLY A 242 -11.19 -4.30 37.51
CA GLY A 242 -11.00 -5.70 37.96
C GLY A 242 -9.56 -6.06 38.28
N GLU A 243 -9.16 -5.93 39.55
CA GLU A 243 -7.84 -6.23 40.11
C GLU A 243 -7.41 -7.69 39.90
N GLU A 244 -6.20 -7.92 39.39
CA GLU A 244 -5.06 -8.47 40.15
C GLU A 244 -3.90 -8.93 39.24
N LYS A 245 -2.69 -8.72 39.77
CA LYS A 245 -1.38 -9.30 39.41
C LYS A 245 -0.59 -8.67 38.25
N ARG A 246 0.34 -7.80 38.70
CA ARG A 246 1.71 -7.57 38.21
C ARG A 246 2.13 -8.45 37.03
N GLU A 247 2.37 -7.80 35.88
CA GLU A 247 3.65 -7.87 35.16
C GLU A 247 3.59 -6.95 33.94
N GLY A 248 4.37 -5.88 33.97
CA GLY A 248 4.44 -4.96 32.85
C GLY A 248 5.34 -3.78 33.14
N ASN A 249 6.65 -3.94 32.99
CA ASN A 249 7.53 -2.90 32.45
C ASN A 249 8.95 -3.40 32.08
N SER A 250 9.12 -4.51 31.33
CA SER A 250 10.49 -4.95 30.99
C SER A 250 11.10 -4.21 29.78
N GLN A 251 10.32 -3.79 28.80
CA GLN A 251 10.89 -3.26 27.54
C GLN A 251 11.35 -1.80 27.60
N GLU A 252 10.76 -0.97 28.47
CA GLU A 252 11.17 0.44 28.59
C GLU A 252 12.41 0.58 29.49
N SER A 253 12.51 -0.24 30.55
CA SER A 253 13.72 -0.36 31.40
C SER A 253 14.93 -0.83 30.60
N GLU A 254 14.77 -1.88 29.78
CA GLU A 254 15.85 -2.42 28.93
C GLU A 254 16.37 -1.41 27.89
N ARG A 255 15.51 -0.50 27.41
CA ARG A 255 15.90 0.55 26.45
C ARG A 255 16.71 1.66 27.13
N CYS A 256 16.33 2.08 28.33
CA CYS A 256 17.10 3.04 29.12
C CYS A 256 18.46 2.45 29.54
N GLU A 257 18.49 1.21 30.02
CA GLU A 257 19.73 0.54 30.44
C GLU A 257 20.73 0.37 29.30
N ARG A 258 20.27 0.01 28.09
CA ARG A 258 21.15 -0.04 26.90
C ARG A 258 21.70 1.34 26.54
N ALA A 259 20.87 2.39 26.60
CA ALA A 259 21.31 3.75 26.28
C ALA A 259 22.38 4.25 27.25
N GLU A 260 22.21 3.97 28.55
CA GLU A 260 23.20 4.30 29.58
C GLU A 260 24.50 3.50 29.44
N SER A 261 24.38 2.21 29.11
CA SER A 261 25.54 1.34 28.86
C SER A 261 26.38 1.84 27.68
N LEU A 262 25.72 2.23 26.59
CA LEU A 262 26.39 2.81 25.42
C LEU A 262 27.03 4.17 25.73
N ALA A 263 26.39 5.00 26.56
CA ALA A 263 26.96 6.26 27.01
C ALA A 263 28.22 6.05 27.88
N LYS A 264 28.23 5.06 28.78
CA LYS A 264 29.39 4.68 29.60
C LYS A 264 30.53 4.12 28.77
N ILE A 265 30.24 3.31 27.75
CA ILE A 265 31.27 2.79 26.82
C ILE A 265 31.89 3.96 26.03
N LYS A 266 31.05 4.89 25.55
CA LYS A 266 31.52 6.06 24.81
C LYS A 266 32.39 6.95 25.69
N SER A 267 31.96 7.30 26.91
CA SER A 267 32.75 8.13 27.81
C SER A 267 34.10 7.49 28.15
N LYS A 268 34.14 6.17 28.37
CA LYS A 268 35.38 5.42 28.63
C LYS A 268 36.32 5.35 27.42
N ALA A 269 35.77 5.27 26.20
CA ALA A 269 36.57 5.30 24.96
C ALA A 269 37.18 6.68 24.68
N PHE A 270 36.50 7.76 25.08
CA PHE A 270 36.97 9.14 24.88
C PHE A 270 37.77 9.71 26.08
N SER A 271 37.76 9.04 27.24
CA SER A 271 38.60 9.43 28.39
C SER A 271 40.07 9.03 28.22
N VAL A 272 40.37 8.07 27.34
CA VAL A 272 41.74 7.69 27.00
C VAL A 272 42.24 8.60 25.88
N VAL A 273 42.64 9.80 26.26
CA VAL A 273 43.40 10.70 25.38
C VAL A 273 44.82 10.16 25.29
N VAL A 274 45.10 9.30 24.31
CA VAL A 274 46.48 9.14 23.85
C VAL A 274 46.81 10.44 23.11
N GLN A 275 47.71 11.25 23.66
CA GLN A 275 48.33 12.33 22.90
C GLN A 275 49.07 11.70 21.72
N ALA A 276 48.43 11.68 20.55
CA ALA A 276 49.12 11.38 19.31
C ALA A 276 50.23 12.41 19.11
N SER A 277 51.47 11.93 18.93
CA SER A 277 52.64 12.76 18.68
C SER A 277 52.41 13.62 17.44
N LYS A 278 52.25 14.94 17.61
CA LYS A 278 52.25 15.90 16.50
C LYS A 278 53.66 15.95 15.92
N SER A 279 53.92 15.17 14.87
CA SER A 279 55.14 15.27 14.07
C SER A 279 54.79 15.30 12.58
N ARG A 280 55.49 16.21 11.88
CA ARG A 280 55.49 16.46 10.41
C ARG A 280 54.37 17.33 9.83
N ARG A 281 54.35 18.60 10.24
CA ARG A 281 54.14 19.73 9.32
C ARG A 281 55.31 20.70 9.45
N HIS A 282 56.34 20.48 8.65
CA HIS A 282 57.33 21.50 8.32
C HIS A 282 57.67 21.37 6.84
N ARG A 283 57.11 22.25 6.03
CA ARG A 283 57.77 22.70 4.80
C ARG A 283 57.95 24.19 4.98
N GLN A 284 59.12 24.58 5.50
CA GLN A 284 59.56 25.95 5.42
C GLN A 284 59.79 26.31 3.97
N VAL A 285 59.16 27.40 3.56
CA VAL A 285 59.50 28.17 2.37
C VAL A 285 60.78 28.90 2.71
N LYS A 286 61.88 28.60 2.01
CA LYS A 286 63.08 29.44 2.03
C LYS A 286 63.06 30.29 0.76
N LEU A 287 62.84 31.59 0.98
CA LEU A 287 63.19 32.67 0.07
C LEU A 287 64.71 32.82 0.12
N ASP A 288 65.39 32.76 -1.02
CA ASP A 288 66.76 33.26 -1.15
C ASP A 288 66.76 34.36 -2.22
N SER A 289 67.22 35.54 -1.82
CA SER A 289 67.56 36.70 -2.64
C SER A 289 69.04 36.69 -3.01
N SER A 290 69.34 37.12 -4.23
CA SER A 290 70.61 37.60 -4.83
C SER A 290 71.81 37.81 -3.89
N ASP A 291 73.00 37.25 -4.19
CA ASP A 291 73.98 37.79 -5.14
C ASP A 291 75.27 36.92 -5.26
N SER A 292 75.82 36.98 -6.48
CA SER A 292 77.22 36.83 -6.94
C SER A 292 78.06 35.54 -6.77
N ASP A 293 78.42 35.04 -7.96
CA ASP A 293 79.75 34.68 -8.47
C ASP A 293 80.37 33.27 -8.32
N SER A 294 80.72 32.76 -9.52
CA SER A 294 81.87 31.94 -9.89
C SER A 294 81.78 30.40 -9.99
N ALA A 295 81.88 29.97 -11.25
CA ALA A 295 82.73 28.89 -11.78
C ALA A 295 82.29 27.40 -11.74
N SER A 296 82.02 26.92 -12.96
CA SER A 296 82.47 25.66 -13.60
C SER A 296 82.06 24.28 -13.04
N GLY A 297 81.52 23.45 -13.93
CA GLY A 297 81.93 22.03 -14.02
C GLY A 297 80.85 20.95 -14.04
N GLN A 298 80.55 20.47 -15.25
CA GLN A 298 80.26 19.07 -15.65
C GLN A 298 79.07 18.26 -15.08
N GLY A 299 78.33 17.65 -16.02
CA GLY A 299 77.93 16.24 -15.93
C GLY A 299 76.43 15.92 -15.97
N GLN A 300 75.82 15.87 -17.17
CA GLN A 300 74.49 15.27 -17.37
C GLN A 300 74.58 13.77 -17.67
N ILE A 301 73.81 12.96 -16.93
CA ILE A 301 73.58 11.52 -17.17
C ILE A 301 72.17 11.30 -17.75
N LYS A 302 72.11 10.45 -18.78
CA LYS A 302 70.95 9.95 -19.53
C LYS A 302 70.06 9.01 -18.70
N ALA A 303 68.75 8.99 -18.99
CA ALA A 303 67.98 7.73 -19.08
C ALA A 303 66.64 7.95 -19.83
N THR A 304 66.45 7.21 -20.93
CA THR A 304 65.25 7.11 -21.77
C THR A 304 64.36 5.95 -21.33
N ARG A 305 63.02 6.11 -21.42
CA ARG A 305 62.04 5.02 -21.19
C ARG A 305 61.07 4.90 -22.38
N LYS A 306 61.02 3.70 -22.98
CA LYS A 306 60.19 3.29 -24.13
C LYS A 306 58.71 3.09 -23.75
N LYS A 307 57.82 3.38 -24.71
CA LYS A 307 56.35 3.23 -24.70
C LYS A 307 55.95 2.03 -25.57
N ARG A 308 54.95 1.23 -25.16
CA ARG A 308 54.31 0.17 -25.98
C ARG A 308 52.79 0.37 -25.95
N SER A 309 52.17 0.33 -27.13
CA SER A 309 50.72 0.36 -27.39
C SER A 309 50.21 -1.05 -27.73
N GLN A 310 48.95 -1.32 -27.45
CA GLN A 310 48.20 -2.43 -28.05
C GLN A 310 46.77 -1.98 -28.38
N ASP A 311 46.36 -2.28 -29.62
CA ASP A 311 45.05 -2.05 -30.22
C ASP A 311 44.06 -3.19 -29.93
N THR A 312 42.77 -2.92 -30.04
CA THR A 312 41.70 -3.94 -30.04
C THR A 312 40.67 -3.67 -31.15
N LEU A 313 40.37 -4.70 -31.94
CA LEU A 313 39.44 -4.72 -33.06
C LEU A 313 37.96 -4.75 -32.63
N LYS A 314 37.11 -4.08 -33.42
CA LYS A 314 35.64 -4.07 -33.33
C LYS A 314 35.01 -5.02 -34.35
N SER A 315 33.91 -5.69 -33.99
CA SER A 315 32.98 -6.32 -34.94
C SER A 315 31.67 -5.53 -35.01
N ALA A 316 31.12 -5.42 -36.23
CA ALA A 316 29.87 -4.73 -36.54
C ALA A 316 28.81 -5.75 -36.96
N GLY A 317 27.61 -5.64 -36.38
CA GLY A 317 26.42 -6.40 -36.80
C GLY A 317 25.18 -5.52 -36.72
N ARG A 318 24.65 -5.12 -37.88
CA ARG A 318 23.36 -4.42 -38.05
C ARG A 318 22.21 -5.42 -37.92
N LYS A 319 21.15 -5.06 -37.19
CA LYS A 319 19.78 -5.57 -37.43
C LYS A 319 18.76 -4.45 -37.25
N MET A 320 17.81 -4.40 -38.19
CA MET A 320 16.71 -3.45 -38.27
C MET A 320 15.36 -4.17 -38.11
N SER A 321 14.43 -3.47 -37.47
CA SER A 321 12.96 -3.56 -37.55
C SER A 321 12.22 -4.86 -37.16
N SER A 322 11.45 -4.79 -36.05
CA SER A 322 10.16 -5.49 -35.92
C SER A 322 9.32 -4.83 -34.81
N ARG A 323 8.64 -3.70 -35.10
CA ARG A 323 7.95 -2.89 -34.07
C ARG A 323 6.44 -3.12 -33.95
N ASN A 324 5.82 -3.90 -34.85
CA ASN A 324 4.36 -4.14 -34.80
C ASN A 324 3.92 -5.44 -34.11
N ARG A 325 4.82 -6.37 -33.75
CA ARG A 325 4.45 -7.61 -33.04
C ARG A 325 4.35 -7.47 -31.51
N GLY A 326 4.84 -6.37 -30.94
CA GLY A 326 4.91 -6.21 -29.47
C GLY A 326 3.56 -5.90 -28.81
N VAL A 327 2.63 -5.27 -29.53
CA VAL A 327 1.35 -4.80 -28.96
C VAL A 327 0.34 -5.94 -28.84
N GLU A 328 0.28 -6.83 -29.84
CA GLU A 328 -0.57 -8.03 -29.79
C GLU A 328 -0.10 -9.03 -28.72
N LEU A 329 1.21 -9.21 -28.53
CA LEU A 329 1.77 -10.13 -27.53
C LEU A 329 1.51 -9.68 -26.08
N LEU A 330 1.36 -8.38 -25.81
CA LEU A 330 1.06 -7.87 -24.47
C LEU A 330 -0.41 -8.04 -24.09
N SER A 331 -1.32 -7.91 -25.06
CA SER A 331 -2.75 -8.22 -24.87
C SER A 331 -2.98 -9.74 -24.79
N GLN A 332 -2.27 -10.53 -25.62
CA GLN A 332 -2.32 -11.99 -25.59
C GLN A 332 -1.70 -12.59 -24.32
N ARG A 333 -0.77 -11.91 -23.62
CA ARG A 333 -0.22 -12.44 -22.35
C ARG A 333 -1.22 -12.54 -21.21
N ILE A 334 -2.31 -11.77 -21.25
CA ILE A 334 -3.40 -11.88 -20.29
C ILE A 334 -4.27 -13.10 -20.61
N TYR A 335 -4.38 -13.50 -21.89
CA TYR A 335 -5.23 -14.61 -22.36
C TYR A 335 -4.51 -15.93 -22.65
N SER A 336 -3.22 -15.93 -23.01
CA SER A 336 -2.43 -17.15 -23.27
C SER A 336 -2.13 -17.97 -22.03
N PHE A 337 -2.42 -17.43 -20.83
CA PHE A 337 -2.35 -18.20 -19.59
C PHE A 337 -3.66 -18.94 -19.25
N ASP A 338 -4.74 -18.75 -20.03
CA ASP A 338 -6.10 -19.26 -19.74
C ASP A 338 -6.57 -20.43 -20.62
N ILE A 339 -5.69 -21.06 -21.40
CA ILE A 339 -6.00 -22.35 -22.04
C ILE A 339 -4.99 -23.38 -21.57
N PHE A 340 -4.96 -23.68 -20.27
CA PHE A 340 -4.59 -25.00 -19.76
C PHE A 340 -4.83 -25.02 -18.24
N MET A 341 -5.68 -25.97 -17.82
CA MET A 341 -5.90 -26.41 -16.44
C MET A 341 -6.94 -25.66 -15.62
N LEU A 342 -8.22 -25.98 -15.88
CA LEU A 342 -9.13 -26.38 -14.79
C LEU A 342 -8.93 -27.89 -14.55
N PRO A 343 -8.17 -28.34 -13.54
CA PRO A 343 -8.39 -29.65 -12.96
C PRO A 343 -9.32 -29.50 -11.76
N ASN A 344 -10.33 -30.38 -11.70
CA ASN A 344 -11.19 -30.63 -10.56
C ASN A 344 -10.46 -30.44 -9.22
N PHE A 345 -10.98 -29.58 -8.35
CA PHE A 345 -10.54 -29.49 -6.96
C PHE A 345 -11.26 -30.58 -6.14
N PRO A 346 -10.55 -31.54 -5.53
CA PRO A 346 -11.06 -32.22 -4.36
C PRO A 346 -10.86 -31.30 -3.15
N SER A 347 -11.93 -31.17 -2.37
CA SER A 347 -11.92 -30.69 -0.99
C SER A 347 -10.90 -31.50 -0.19
N GLU A 348 -9.84 -30.87 0.31
CA GLU A 348 -9.25 -31.18 1.63
C GLU A 348 -8.01 -30.34 1.95
N ARG A 349 -7.96 -29.91 3.23
CA ARG A 349 -6.84 -29.33 4.02
C ARG A 349 -6.68 -27.79 4.00
N LEU A 350 -7.44 -27.21 4.93
CA LEU A 350 -7.12 -26.16 5.92
C LEU A 350 -5.92 -25.25 5.65
#